data_AF-A0A938K516-F1
#
_entry.id   AF-A0A938K516-F1
#
_cell.length_a   1.000
_cell.length_b   1.000
_cell.length_c   1.000
_cell.angle_alpha   90.00
_cell.angle_beta   90.00
_cell.angle_gamma   90.00
#
_symmetry.space_group_name_H-M   'P 1'
#
loop_
_entity.id
_entity.type
_entity.pdbx_description
1 polymer ?
#
loop_
_entity_poly.entity_id
_entity_poly.type
_entity_poly.pdbx_seq_one_letter_code
_entity_poly.pdbx_strand_id
1 'polypeptide(L)'
;MRGRAPKDAGRKIKKKANILSVEKVDYIDYKDINLLQRFMSDRSKIRGKSINGTTVQQQREVANAVKNAREMALLPYTKRVASVGRGPRRGPAPEGVNEKVAEVVLDDQVEAAEVETTVDEEA
;
A
#
# COMPACT_ATOMS: atom_id res chain seq x y z
N MET A 1 7.33 -27.17 -36.19
CA MET A 1 7.05 -26.06 -35.26
C MET A 1 5.65 -26.22 -34.68
N ARG A 2 5.48 -26.41 -33.37
CA ARG A 2 4.14 -26.45 -32.74
C ARG A 2 3.74 -25.04 -32.35
N GLY A 3 2.77 -24.46 -33.06
CA GLY A 3 2.16 -23.18 -32.66
C GLY A 3 1.53 -23.32 -31.28
N ARG A 4 1.86 -22.42 -30.35
CA ARG A 4 1.13 -22.34 -29.08
C ARG A 4 -0.30 -21.89 -29.40
N ALA A 5 -1.27 -22.71 -29.06
CA ALA A 5 -2.68 -22.34 -29.14
C ALA A 5 -2.93 -21.05 -28.33
N PRO A 6 -3.77 -20.12 -28.81
CA PRO A 6 -4.08 -18.88 -28.09
C PRO A 6 -4.83 -19.25 -26.81
N LYS A 7 -4.17 -19.12 -25.66
CA LYS A 7 -4.65 -19.73 -24.41
C LYS A 7 -5.90 -19.07 -23.83
N ASP A 8 -6.33 -17.90 -24.30
CA ASP A 8 -7.43 -17.16 -23.65
C ASP A 8 -8.22 -16.26 -24.61
N ALA A 9 -8.60 -16.73 -25.80
CA ALA A 9 -9.36 -15.93 -26.78
C ALA A 9 -10.82 -15.63 -26.40
N GLY A 10 -11.36 -16.21 -25.31
CA GLY A 10 -12.78 -16.13 -24.95
C GLY A 10 -13.09 -15.60 -23.55
N ARG A 11 -12.09 -15.29 -22.72
CA ARG A 11 -12.36 -14.87 -21.34
C ARG A 11 -12.74 -13.38 -21.32
N LYS A 12 -14.05 -13.09 -21.31
CA LYS A 12 -14.60 -11.74 -21.12
C LYS A 12 -14.06 -11.17 -19.80
N ILE A 13 -13.12 -10.23 -19.88
CA ILE A 13 -12.60 -9.53 -18.70
C ILE A 13 -13.72 -8.66 -18.15
N LYS A 14 -14.36 -9.11 -17.07
CA LYS A 14 -15.36 -8.32 -16.35
C LYS A 14 -14.65 -7.13 -15.71
N LYS A 15 -15.13 -5.92 -15.99
CA LYS A 15 -14.63 -4.70 -15.35
C LYS A 15 -14.99 -4.78 -13.87
N LYS A 16 -14.00 -4.54 -13.00
CA LYS A 16 -14.23 -4.45 -11.55
C LYS A 16 -15.07 -3.21 -11.23
N ALA A 17 -15.83 -3.26 -10.14
CA ALA A 17 -16.60 -2.13 -9.66
C ALA A 17 -15.67 -0.97 -9.31
N ASN A 18 -16.06 0.25 -9.68
CA ASN A 18 -15.29 1.46 -9.43
C ASN A 18 -15.48 1.90 -7.97
N ILE A 19 -14.39 1.92 -7.21
CA ILE A 19 -14.41 2.29 -5.78
C ILE A 19 -14.95 3.72 -5.57
N LEU A 20 -14.57 4.68 -6.43
CA LEU A 20 -15.00 6.08 -6.31
C LEU A 20 -16.51 6.23 -6.53
N SER A 21 -17.07 5.46 -7.45
CA SER A 21 -18.51 5.48 -7.74
C SER A 21 -19.33 4.82 -6.64
N VAL A 22 -18.78 3.82 -5.95
CA VAL A 22 -19.46 3.17 -4.81
C VAL A 22 -19.51 4.12 -3.61
N GLU A 23 -18.44 4.86 -3.38
CA GLU A 23 -18.34 5.81 -2.25
C GLU A 23 -18.93 7.19 -2.56
N LYS A 24 -19.40 7.42 -3.80
CA LYS A 24 -19.97 8.69 -4.28
C LYS A 24 -19.07 9.89 -3.97
N VAL A 25 -17.78 9.72 -4.24
CA VAL A 25 -16.80 10.79 -4.08
C VAL A 25 -16.75 11.61 -5.36
N ASP A 26 -17.19 12.86 -5.28
CA ASP A 26 -17.22 13.79 -6.43
C ASP A 26 -15.86 14.46 -6.68
N TYR A 27 -15.06 14.67 -5.63
CA TYR A 27 -13.77 15.33 -5.71
C TYR A 27 -12.68 14.57 -4.94
N ILE A 28 -11.48 14.51 -5.51
CA ILE A 28 -10.36 13.73 -4.98
C ILE A 28 -9.30 14.70 -4.48
N ASP A 29 -9.31 14.95 -3.18
CA ASP A 29 -8.35 15.82 -2.52
C ASP A 29 -7.07 15.11 -2.10
N TYR A 30 -5.95 15.85 -2.08
CA TYR A 30 -4.67 15.33 -1.59
C TYR A 30 -4.64 15.17 -0.06
N LYS A 31 -5.58 15.81 0.65
CA LYS A 31 -5.71 15.79 2.12
C LYS A 31 -6.40 14.53 2.63
N ASP A 32 -7.17 13.86 1.78
CA ASP A 32 -7.94 12.67 2.17
C ASP A 32 -7.06 11.42 2.16
N ILE A 33 -6.21 11.31 3.19
CA ILE A 33 -5.22 10.24 3.32
C ILE A 33 -5.89 8.85 3.26
N ASN A 34 -7.05 8.69 3.92
CA ASN A 34 -7.79 7.43 3.96
C ASN A 34 -8.25 6.97 2.58
N LEU A 35 -8.71 7.90 1.74
CA LEU A 35 -9.12 7.61 0.38
C LEU A 35 -7.90 7.22 -0.46
N LEU A 36 -6.84 8.02 -0.42
CA LEU A 36 -5.63 7.81 -1.22
C LEU A 36 -4.87 6.52 -0.85
N GLN A 37 -4.87 6.14 0.43
CA GLN A 37 -4.26 4.88 0.89
C GLN A 37 -4.91 3.65 0.23
N ARG A 38 -6.22 3.67 -0.04
CA ARG A 38 -6.91 2.56 -0.74
C ARG A 38 -6.45 2.41 -2.19
N PHE A 39 -6.01 3.49 -2.82
CA PHE A 39 -5.40 3.47 -4.17
C PHE A 39 -3.92 3.11 -4.15
N MET A 40 -3.32 2.90 -2.97
CA MET A 40 -1.93 2.54 -2.80
C MET A 40 -1.76 1.06 -2.42
N SER A 41 -0.55 0.58 -2.63
CA SER A 41 -0.10 -0.72 -2.13
C SER A 41 0.50 -0.59 -0.74
N ASP A 42 0.67 -1.73 -0.07
CA ASP A 42 1.41 -1.85 1.19
C ASP A 42 2.87 -1.37 1.07
N ARG A 43 3.45 -1.42 -0.14
CA ARG A 43 4.78 -0.84 -0.48
C ARG A 43 4.74 0.65 -0.83
N SER A 44 3.60 1.29 -0.63
CA SER A 44 3.34 2.69 -0.98
C SER A 44 3.52 2.99 -2.47
N LYS A 45 3.10 2.06 -3.34
CA LYS A 45 3.06 2.26 -4.80
C LYS A 45 1.62 2.45 -5.28
N ILE A 46 1.40 3.36 -6.24
CA ILE A 46 0.06 3.61 -6.80
C ILE A 46 -0.41 2.36 -7.53
N ARG A 47 -1.61 1.87 -7.18
CA ARG A 47 -2.24 0.72 -7.83
C ARG A 47 -2.78 1.14 -9.20
N GLY A 48 -2.68 0.24 -10.18
CA GLY A 48 -3.18 0.50 -11.53
C GLY A 48 -4.72 0.41 -11.60
N LYS A 49 -5.31 1.08 -12.60
CA LYS A 49 -6.77 1.12 -12.83
C LYS A 49 -7.45 -0.25 -12.90
N SER A 50 -6.72 -1.29 -13.35
CA SER A 50 -7.24 -2.66 -13.49
C SER A 50 -7.67 -3.26 -12.14
N ILE A 51 -7.03 -2.84 -11.05
CA ILE A 51 -7.35 -3.32 -9.70
C ILE A 51 -8.58 -2.61 -9.15
N ASN A 52 -8.65 -1.29 -9.31
CA ASN A 52 -9.65 -0.43 -8.67
C ASN A 52 -10.89 -0.15 -9.54
N GLY A 53 -10.86 -0.51 -10.83
CA GLY A 53 -11.98 -0.28 -11.75
C GLY A 53 -12.23 1.18 -12.13
N THR A 54 -11.28 2.09 -11.85
CA THR A 54 -11.40 3.53 -12.11
C THR A 54 -11.34 3.89 -13.60
N THR A 55 -11.97 5.00 -13.98
CA THR A 55 -11.82 5.56 -15.34
C THR A 55 -10.42 6.13 -15.53
N VAL A 56 -10.01 6.39 -16.78
CA VAL A 56 -8.69 6.95 -17.07
C VAL A 56 -8.52 8.37 -16.51
N GLN A 57 -9.59 9.17 -16.53
CA GLN A 57 -9.60 10.54 -15.99
C GLN A 57 -9.43 10.53 -14.48
N GLN A 58 -10.28 9.77 -13.78
CA GLN A 58 -10.19 9.58 -12.33
C GLN A 58 -8.82 9.05 -11.90
N GLN A 59 -8.25 8.09 -12.65
CA GLN A 59 -6.91 7.57 -12.32
C GLN A 59 -5.82 8.65 -12.43
N ARG A 60 -5.94 9.61 -13.36
CA ARG A 60 -5.00 10.74 -13.47
C ARG A 60 -5.16 11.71 -12.30
N GLU A 61 -6.40 12.00 -11.92
CA GLU A 61 -6.71 12.83 -10.74
C GLU A 61 -6.16 12.21 -9.46
N VAL A 62 -6.44 10.93 -9.21
CA VAL A 62 -5.87 10.18 -8.08
C VAL A 62 -4.34 10.20 -8.13
N ALA A 63 -3.73 9.98 -9.30
CA ALA A 63 -2.28 9.97 -9.41
C ALA A 63 -1.66 11.34 -9.09
N ASN A 64 -2.32 12.44 -9.48
CA ASN A 64 -1.88 13.79 -9.15
C ASN A 64 -2.07 14.08 -7.65
N ALA A 65 -3.23 13.74 -7.09
CA ALA A 65 -3.50 13.89 -5.66
C ALA A 65 -2.49 13.11 -4.80
N VAL A 66 -2.16 11.86 -5.17
CA VAL A 66 -1.14 11.07 -4.46
C VAL A 66 0.26 11.68 -4.59
N LYS A 67 0.62 12.27 -5.73
CA LYS A 67 1.92 12.94 -5.88
C LYS A 67 2.00 14.18 -5.00
N ASN A 68 0.98 15.03 -5.02
CA ASN A 68 0.89 16.23 -4.19
C ASN A 68 0.92 15.86 -2.69
N ALA A 69 0.17 14.82 -2.29
CA ALA A 69 0.17 14.33 -0.91
C ALA A 69 1.55 13.83 -0.45
N ARG A 70 2.38 13.30 -1.36
CA ARG A 70 3.76 12.91 -1.05
C ARG A 70 4.70 14.10 -0.91
N GLU A 71 4.52 15.11 -1.74
CA GLU A 71 5.26 16.38 -1.62
C GLU A 71 4.94 17.08 -0.29
N MET A 72 3.68 17.01 0.15
CA MET A 72 3.22 17.51 1.45
C MET A 72 3.54 16.58 2.63
N ALA A 73 4.35 15.53 2.43
CA ALA A 73 4.72 14.53 3.44
C ALA A 73 3.56 13.80 4.14
N LEU A 74 2.34 13.84 3.58
CA LEU A 74 1.18 13.10 4.11
C LEU A 74 1.24 11.61 3.80
N LEU A 75 1.92 11.23 2.70
CA LEU A 75 2.05 9.85 2.24
C LEU A 75 3.52 9.48 1.97
N PRO A 76 3.96 8.26 2.33
CA PRO A 76 5.32 7.82 2.08
C PRO A 76 5.58 7.47 0.61
N TYR A 77 6.80 7.72 0.14
CA TYR A 77 7.27 7.32 -1.20
C TYR A 77 7.59 5.81 -1.30
N THR A 78 8.08 5.23 -0.20
CA THR A 78 8.47 3.83 -0.13
C THR A 78 8.16 3.28 1.26
N LYS A 79 7.55 2.11 1.32
CA LYS A 79 7.46 1.32 2.56
C LYS A 79 8.16 0.00 2.31
N ARG A 80 9.18 -0.30 3.12
CA ARG A 80 9.85 -1.59 3.11
C ARG A 80 8.89 -2.59 3.76
N VAL A 81 8.26 -3.43 2.95
CA VAL A 81 7.52 -4.56 3.49
C VAL A 81 8.57 -5.59 3.88
N ALA A 82 8.65 -5.93 5.17
CA ALA A 82 9.43 -7.07 5.62
C ALA A 82 8.93 -8.26 4.79
N SER A 83 9.80 -8.80 3.93
CA SER A 83 9.46 -10.05 3.26
C SER A 83 9.35 -11.07 4.38
N VAL A 84 8.13 -11.39 4.80
CA VAL A 84 7.86 -12.58 5.60
C VAL A 84 8.59 -13.69 4.88
N GLY A 85 9.58 -14.28 5.56
CA GLY A 85 10.67 -15.02 4.96
C GLY A 85 10.21 -15.85 3.78
N ARG A 86 10.85 -15.66 2.62
CA ARG A 86 10.76 -16.66 1.57
C ARG A 86 11.29 -17.93 2.23
N GLY A 87 10.39 -18.86 2.55
CA GLY A 87 10.74 -20.13 3.18
C GLY A 87 11.90 -20.79 2.42
N PRO A 88 12.69 -21.62 3.10
CA PRO A 88 13.91 -22.19 2.54
C PRO A 88 13.63 -22.71 1.13
N ARG A 89 14.44 -22.25 0.16
CA ARG A 89 14.34 -22.72 -1.22
C ARG A 89 14.41 -24.24 -1.16
N ARG A 90 13.38 -24.91 -1.67
CA ARG A 90 13.18 -26.36 -1.64
C ARG A 90 14.49 -27.08 -1.96
N GLY A 91 15.13 -27.54 -0.90
CA GLY A 91 16.37 -28.29 -0.82
C GLY A 91 16.33 -29.02 0.52
N PRO A 92 17.08 -30.13 0.68
CA PRO A 92 17.11 -30.85 1.95
C PRO A 92 17.55 -29.86 3.04
N ALA A 93 16.81 -29.83 4.15
CA ALA A 93 17.16 -28.98 5.28
C ALA A 93 18.60 -29.31 5.72
N PRO A 94 19.45 -28.32 6.03
CA PRO A 94 20.71 -28.62 6.71
C PRO A 94 20.34 -29.18 8.08
N GLU A 95 20.68 -30.45 8.33
CA GLU A 95 20.63 -31.01 9.68
C GLU A 95 21.60 -30.21 10.57
N GLY A 96 21.06 -29.64 11.66
CA GLY A 96 21.85 -29.11 12.77
C GLY A 96 22.20 -27.62 12.76
N VAL A 97 21.22 -26.71 12.78
CA VAL A 97 21.46 -25.31 13.19
C VAL A 97 20.47 -24.87 14.26
N ASN A 98 21.02 -24.57 15.44
CA ASN A 98 20.32 -24.22 16.68
C ASN A 98 19.39 -23.01 16.55
N GLU A 99 18.25 -23.08 17.23
CA GLU A 99 17.04 -22.22 17.20
C GLU A 99 17.20 -20.75 17.68
N LYS A 100 18.32 -20.07 17.45
CA LYS A 100 18.51 -18.68 17.92
C LYS A 100 18.57 -17.66 16.79
N VAL A 101 17.44 -17.36 16.15
CA VAL A 101 17.28 -16.12 15.34
C VAL A 101 15.88 -15.51 15.45
N ALA A 102 15.11 -15.87 16.49
CA ALA A 102 13.76 -15.35 16.71
C ALA A 102 13.76 -14.18 17.71
N GLU A 103 14.60 -13.16 17.51
CA GLU A 103 14.42 -11.86 18.19
C GLU A 103 15.19 -10.75 17.47
N VAL A 104 14.53 -10.12 16.49
CA VAL A 104 14.77 -8.69 16.20
C VAL A 104 13.38 -8.10 15.99
N VAL A 105 12.74 -7.88 17.14
CA VAL A 105 11.42 -7.30 17.29
C VAL A 105 11.66 -5.85 17.70
N LEU A 106 11.18 -4.93 16.87
CA LEU A 106 10.75 -3.56 17.21
C LEU A 106 11.79 -2.61 17.79
N ASP A 107 12.26 -1.68 16.97
CA ASP A 107 12.49 -0.29 17.40
C ASP A 107 12.29 0.63 16.19
N ASP A 108 11.03 1.03 16.00
CA ASP A 108 10.68 2.25 15.27
C ASP A 108 9.68 2.99 16.17
N GLN A 109 10.15 3.34 17.37
CA GLN A 109 9.48 4.34 18.19
C GLN A 109 9.88 5.71 17.64
N VAL A 110 8.96 6.26 16.86
CA VAL A 110 8.80 7.70 16.68
C VAL A 110 8.58 8.32 18.06
N GLU A 111 9.56 9.08 18.55
CA GLU A 111 9.36 10.05 19.63
C GLU A 111 8.35 11.10 19.14
N ALA A 112 7.10 10.96 19.57
CA ALA A 112 6.16 12.07 19.57
C ALA A 112 6.38 12.83 20.88
N ALA A 113 6.77 14.09 20.74
CA ALA A 113 6.95 15.04 21.82
C ALA A 113 5.65 15.19 22.64
N GLU A 114 5.74 14.97 23.95
CA GLU A 114 4.77 15.51 24.89
C GLU A 114 5.25 16.91 25.30
N VAL A 115 4.51 17.93 24.86
CA VAL A 115 4.60 19.29 25.37
C VAL A 115 3.70 19.36 26.59
N GLU A 116 4.29 19.32 27.78
CA GLU A 116 3.57 19.65 29.01
C GLU A 116 3.13 21.12 28.96
N THR A 117 1.82 21.35 28.97
CA THR A 117 1.24 22.63 29.37
C THR A 117 0.50 22.39 30.68
N THR A 118 1.21 22.55 31.79
CA THR A 118 0.60 22.74 33.11
C THR A 118 0.06 24.16 33.15
N VAL A 119 -1.25 24.30 32.92
CA VAL A 119 -1.98 25.49 33.34
C VAL A 119 -2.35 25.24 34.80
N ASP A 120 -1.64 25.90 35.70
CA ASP A 120 -1.94 25.91 37.13
C ASP A 120 -3.33 26.51 37.37
N GLU A 121 -4.18 25.75 38.04
CA GLU A 121 -5.44 26.19 38.64
C GLU A 121 -5.20 26.26 40.16
N GLU A 122 -4.88 27.45 40.68
CA GLU A 122 -4.82 27.71 42.12
C GLU A 122 -5.92 28.73 42.50
N ALA A 123 -6.84 28.24 43.35
CA ALA A 123 -7.71 28.90 44.34
C ALA A 123 -8.48 30.20 43.98
#